data_AF-X1S304-F1
#
_entry.id   AF-X1S304-F1
#
_cell.length_a   1.000
_cell.length_b   1.000
_cell.length_c   1.000
_cell.angle_alpha   90.00
_cell.angle_beta   90.00
_cell.angle_gamma   90.00
#
_symmetry.space_group_name_H-M   'P 1'
#
loop_
_entity.id
_entity.type
_entity.pdbx_description
1 polymer ?
#
loop_
_entity_poly.entity_id
_entity_poly.type
_entity_poly.pdbx_seq_one_letter_code
_entity_poly.pdbx_strand_id
1 'polypeptide(L)' 'IIQKEIELAGSKGRMKETALFDSGATYSCIEKETAEKLGNLEKLSEPLRLGTAKKKEKLIANEAIRLDFHLNGYRFSDE' A
#
# COMPACT_ATOMS: atom_id res chain seq x y z
N ILE A 1 -15.57 -5.92 1.83
CA ILE A 1 -14.15 -6.15 2.19
C ILE A 1 -13.78 -7.57 1.76
N ILE A 2 -12.78 -7.71 0.89
CA ILE A 2 -12.32 -9.02 0.36
C ILE A 2 -10.82 -9.14 0.67
N GLN A 3 -10.36 -10.31 1.13
CA GLN A 3 -8.93 -10.59 1.32
C GLN A 3 -8.42 -11.46 0.17
N LYS A 4 -7.27 -11.11 -0.41
CA LYS A 4 -6.60 -11.89 -1.45
C LYS A 4 -5.09 -11.84 -1.27
N GLU A 5 -4.42 -12.95 -1.58
CA GLU A 5 -2.97 -12.93 -1.79
C GLU A 5 -2.66 -12.14 -3.07
N ILE A 6 -1.76 -11.17 -2.95
CA ILE A 6 -1.21 -10.41 -4.06
C ILE A 6 0.31 -10.53 -4.05
N GLU A 7 0.93 -10.28 -5.19
CA GLU A 7 2.37 -10.08 -5.28
C GLU A 7 2.66 -8.60 -5.56
N LEU A 8 3.39 -7.97 -4.64
CA LEU A 8 3.91 -6.63 -4.78
C LEU A 8 5.32 -6.68 -5.37
N ALA A 9 5.57 -5.86 -6.38
CA ALA A 9 6.85 -5.75 -7.04
C ALA A 9 7.32 -4.28 -7.01
N GLY A 10 8.44 -4.04 -6.36
CA GLY A 10 9.09 -2.74 -6.29
C GLY A 10 10.53 -2.79 -6.82
N SER A 11 11.21 -1.64 -6.77
CA SER A 11 12.57 -1.50 -7.29
C SER A 11 13.62 -2.35 -6.56
N LYS A 12 13.35 -2.79 -5.33
CA LYS A 12 14.26 -3.62 -4.53
C LYS A 12 13.89 -5.11 -4.50
N GLY A 13 12.73 -5.49 -5.01
CA GLY A 13 12.32 -6.89 -5.02
C GLY A 13 10.82 -7.13 -5.10
N ARG A 14 10.42 -8.37 -4.84
CA ARG A 14 9.04 -8.84 -4.87
C ARG A 14 8.66 -9.49 -3.55
N MET A 15 7.41 -9.37 -3.14
CA MET A 15 6.87 -10.00 -1.95
C MET A 15 5.41 -10.38 -2.15
N LYS A 16 5.01 -11.54 -1.63
CA LYS A 16 3.61 -11.95 -1.56
C LYS A 16 3.03 -11.55 -0.22
N GLU A 17 1.87 -10.92 -0.23
CA GLU A 17 1.17 -10.47 0.97
C GLU A 17 -0.34 -10.65 0.84
N THR A 18 -1.02 -10.78 1.97
CA THR A 18 -2.48 -10.77 2.01
C THR A 18 -2.98 -9.33 2.05
N ALA A 19 -3.54 -8.85 0.94
CA ALA A 19 -4.11 -7.51 0.85
C ALA A 19 -5.61 -7.49 1.14
N LEU A 20 -6.06 -6.38 1.72
CA LEU A 20 -7.45 -6.08 1.97
C LEU A 20 -8.00 -5.18 0.85
N PHE A 21 -8.87 -5.74 0.01
CA PHE A 21 -9.61 -4.98 -0.99
C PHE A 21 -10.83 -4.35 -0.33
N ASP A 22 -10.73 -3.04 -0.09
CA ASP A 22 -11.76 -2.22 0.54
C ASP A 22 -12.15 -1.06 -0.40
N SER A 23 -13.36 -1.13 -0.96
CA SER A 23 -13.92 -0.06 -1.80
C SER A 23 -14.18 1.23 -1.04
N GLY A 24 -14.18 1.21 0.29
CA GLY A 24 -14.28 2.40 1.13
C GLY A 24 -12.95 3.11 1.35
N ALA A 25 -11.82 2.52 0.95
CA ALA A 25 -10.50 3.13 1.09
C ALA A 25 -10.18 3.97 -0.16
N THR A 26 -9.84 5.25 0.06
CA THR A 26 -9.39 6.15 -1.03
C THR A 26 -7.94 5.90 -1.44
N TYR A 27 -7.13 5.34 -0.53
CA TYR A 27 -5.71 5.12 -0.75
C TYR A 27 -5.32 3.69 -0.34
N SER A 28 -4.47 3.08 -1.16
CA SER A 28 -3.76 1.85 -0.79
C SER A 28 -2.70 2.18 0.26
N CYS A 29 -2.73 1.46 1.37
CA CYS A 29 -1.79 1.64 2.47
C CYS A 29 -1.00 0.35 2.69
N ILE A 30 0.30 0.48 2.95
CA ILE A 30 1.20 -0.62 3.26
C ILE A 30 2.03 -0.25 4.49
N GLU A 31 2.40 -1.25 5.29
CA GLU A 31 3.29 -1.03 6.43
C GLU A 31 4.66 -0.51 5.97
N LYS A 32 5.20 0.45 6.72
CA LYS A 32 6.47 1.10 6.39
C LYS A 32 7.62 0.10 6.25
N GLU A 33 7.73 -0.86 7.16
CA GLU A 33 8.79 -1.87 7.12
C GLU A 33 8.74 -2.71 5.83
N THR A 34 7.54 -3.08 5.38
CA THR A 34 7.34 -3.81 4.12
C THR A 34 7.69 -2.94 2.92
N ALA A 35 7.29 -1.66 2.93
CA ALA A 35 7.61 -0.73 1.87
C ALA A 35 9.12 -0.48 1.72
N GLU A 36 9.86 -0.35 2.83
CA GLU A 36 11.33 -0.15 2.82
C GLU A 36 12.09 -1.33 2.20
N LYS A 37 11.56 -2.56 2.36
CA LYS A 37 12.09 -3.78 1.75
C LYS A 37 11.81 -3.85 0.25
N LEU A 38 10.71 -3.25 -0.21
CA LEU A 38 10.25 -3.33 -1.60
C LEU A 38 10.78 -2.19 -2.50
N GLY A 39 11.13 -1.03 -1.94
CA GLY A 39 11.63 0.07 -2.76
C GLY A 39 12.14 1.27 -1.97
N ASN A 40 12.26 2.40 -2.67
CA ASN A 40 12.62 3.67 -2.06
C ASN A 40 11.35 4.41 -1.67
N LEU A 41 11.34 4.96 -0.46
CA LEU A 41 10.26 5.80 0.02
C LEU A 41 10.49 7.24 -0.44
N GLU A 42 9.49 7.84 -1.07
CA GLU A 42 9.48 9.24 -1.46
C GLU A 42 8.71 10.04 -0.43
N LYS A 43 9.27 11.15 0.05
CA LYS A 43 8.55 12.04 0.97
C LYS A 43 7.39 12.72 0.24
N LEU A 44 6.23 12.69 0.87
CA LEU A 44 5.09 13.46 0.39
C LEU A 44 5.33 14.95 0.63
N SER A 45 4.84 15.80 -0.28
CA SER A 45 4.88 17.25 -0.12
C SER A 45 4.10 17.71 1.10
N GLU A 46 3.03 16.99 1.45
CA GLU A 46 2.22 17.19 2.65
C GLU A 46 1.86 15.83 3.27
N PRO A 47 1.83 15.70 4.61
CA PRO A 47 1.43 14.47 5.27
C PRO A 47 -0.03 14.10 4.96
N LEU A 48 -0.25 12.86 4.51
CA LEU A 48 -1.58 12.32 4.29
C LEU A 48 -2.18 11.84 5.61
N ARG A 49 -3.29 12.46 6.03
CA ARG A 49 -4.02 12.10 7.24
C ARG A 49 -5.16 11.16 6.89
N LEU A 50 -5.05 9.91 7.34
CA LEU A 50 -6.02 8.86 7.08
C LEU A 50 -6.91 8.67 8.30
N GLY A 51 -8.22 8.75 8.08
CA GLY A 51 -9.22 8.39 9.08
C GLY A 51 -9.28 6.87 9.22
N THR A 52 -9.40 6.38 10.45
CA THR A 52 -9.64 4.94 10.68
C THR A 52 -11.07 4.73 11.18
N ALA A 53 -11.57 3.49 11.08
CA ALA A 53 -12.88 3.11 11.62
C ALA A 53 -12.96 3.32 13.15
N LYS A 54 -11.82 3.38 13.85
CA LYS A 54 -11.76 3.73 15.27
C LYS A 54 -11.75 5.26 15.40
N LYS A 55 -12.83 5.81 15.95
CA LYS A 55 -13.09 7.27 16.08
C LYS A 55 -11.95 8.14 16.65
N LYS A 56 -10.96 7.57 17.34
CA LYS A 56 -9.86 8.33 17.97
C LYS A 56 -8.46 8.01 17.42
N GLU A 57 -8.36 7.07 16.48
CA GLU A 57 -7.08 6.66 15.91
C GLU A 57 -6.93 7.30 14.52
N LYS A 58 -5.92 8.15 14.36
CA LYS A 58 -5.58 8.80 13.10
C LYS A 58 -4.24 8.25 12.63
N LEU A 59 -4.18 7.80 11.39
CA LEU A 59 -2.93 7.41 10.75
C LEU A 59 -2.39 8.60 9.96
N ILE A 60 -1.08 8.80 10.00
CA ILE A 60 -0.40 9.85 9.24
C ILE A 60 0.68 9.19 8.41
N ALA A 61 0.53 9.26 7.08
CA ALA A 61 1.55 8.85 6.14
C ALA A 61 2.36 10.08 5.70
N ASN A 62 3.69 10.00 5.78
CA ASN A 62 4.59 11.08 5.36
C ASN A 62 5.36 10.73 4.08
N GLU A 63 5.21 9.49 3.62
CA GLU A 63 6.00 8.89 2.56
C GLU A 63 5.08 8.07 1.65
N ALA A 64 5.45 7.96 0.38
CA ALA A 64 4.80 7.13 -0.62
C ALA A 64 5.83 6.23 -1.31
N ILE A 65 5.34 5.17 -1.95
CA ILE A 65 6.14 4.25 -2.74
C ILE A 65 5.33 3.84 -3.96
N ARG A 66 6.02 3.70 -5.10
CA ARG A 66 5.45 3.12 -6.31
C ARG A 66 5.76 1.63 -6.36
N LEU A 67 4.71 0.81 -6.47
CA LEU A 67 4.79 -0.64 -6.58
C LEU A 67 3.86 -1.12 -7.69
N ASP A 68 4.29 -2.11 -8.45
CA ASP A 68 3.39 -2.90 -9.29
C ASP A 68 2.74 -3.98 -8.43
N PHE A 69 1.43 -4.23 -8.59
CA PHE A 69 0.77 -5.33 -7.92
C PHE A 69 0.23 -6.36 -8.91
N HIS A 70 0.33 -7.63 -8.53
CA HIS A 70 -0.18 -8.75 -9.32
C HIS A 70 -1.21 -9.51 -8.50
N LEU A 71 -2.36 -9.78 -9.12
CA LEU A 71 -3.43 -10.60 -8.55
C LEU A 71 -3.63 -11.80 -9.48
N ASN A 72 -3.45 -13.02 -8.94
CA ASN A 72 -3.50 -14.27 -9.72
C ASN A 72 -2.55 -14.27 -10.93
N GLY A 73 -1.37 -13.65 -10.81
CA GLY A 73 -0.38 -13.55 -11.89
C GLY A 73 -0.67 -12.48 -12.95
N TYR A 74 -1.81 -11.80 -12.88
CA TYR A 74 -2.11 -10.65 -13.74
C TYR A 74 -1.61 -9.38 -13.09
N ARG A 75 -0.81 -8.59 -13.82
CA ARG A 75 -0.37 -7.26 -13.38
C ARG A 75 -1.54 -6.30 -13.47
N PHE A 76 -1.89 -5.70 -12.34
CA PHE A 76 -2.77 -4.57 -12.28
C PHE A 76 -1.91 -3.35 -11.98
N SER A 77 -2.08 -2.32 -12.79
CA SER A 77 -1.39 -1.05 -12.67
C SER A 77 -2.46 -0.01 -12.91
N ASP A 78 -2.75 0.81 -11.90
CA ASP A 78 -3.62 1.97 -12.02
C ASP A 78 -2.80 3.22 -12.35
N GLU A 79 -1.96 3.10 -13.38
CA GLU A 79 -1.35 4.27 -14.03
C GLU A 79 -2.10 4.60 -15.33
#